data_AF-A0A1G9CC35-F1
#
_entry.id   AF-A0A1G9CC35-F1
#
_cell.length_a   1.000
_cell.length_b   1.000
_cell.length_c   1.000
_cell.angle_alpha   90.00
_cell.angle_beta   90.00
_cell.angle_gamma   90.00
#
_symmetry.space_group_name_H-M   'P 1'
#
loop_
_entity.id
_entity.type
_entity.pdbx_description
1 polymer ?
#
loop_
_entity_poly.entity_id
_entity_poly.type
_entity_poly.pdbx_seq_one_letter_code
_entity_poly.pdbx_strand_id
1 'polypeptide(L)'
;MAPIPDARVQFCSDSLCQMGKTDESGLASFHSEDPGTYTVHMMKAPDGYVKSEEEVTLDKDNCSAVYLLDKEGTESQTAEDSVNTESTESDMVLDLPLTGFTFNAPEEFKHVLGEIRINDVGEVSVVPDVVAGYVGYQAKTAAEFEEYVNTIDISSVDDLTDEDIAKLQAFYKGSPNLVFFRVMGVRGDQDLDEIKKKMFDLPILVCDEIGTAGDYKFYYVILDDESEFEELRNTDYPQDKLEEAYKFWQEAATTSNFKDRITVKEPLSIYPDVEDGAAVSFETQDLEGNPVTSRELLAGHKITMINIWATWCSNCKAEMEDLEALNKEWADLDCQIIGICDDAKDEEMVPLAKKILEEHGVTFRNVRSNDVICDEQLPAVGLPTSYFVDSEGKILCSPIVGRNVEQYSVTLQELLSEME
;
A
#
# COMPACT_ATOMS: atom_id res chain seq x y z
N MET A 1 -2.02 -14.69 25.72
CA MET A 1 -2.45 -15.53 24.58
C MET A 1 -1.47 -15.30 23.43
N ALA A 2 -1.48 -16.10 22.36
CA ALA A 2 -0.52 -15.90 21.27
C ALA A 2 -0.96 -14.70 20.40
N PRO A 3 -0.07 -13.74 20.13
CA PRO A 3 -0.32 -12.65 19.20
C PRO A 3 -0.70 -13.17 17.81
N ILE A 4 -1.39 -12.33 17.03
CA ILE A 4 -1.76 -12.63 15.65
C ILE A 4 -0.83 -11.87 14.72
N PRO A 5 0.28 -12.46 14.27
CA PRO A 5 1.08 -11.88 13.20
C PRO A 5 0.30 -11.81 11.90
N ASP A 6 0.65 -10.82 11.07
CA ASP A 6 0.22 -10.66 9.69
C ASP A 6 -1.28 -10.43 9.44
N ALA A 7 -2.07 -10.17 10.49
CA ALA A 7 -3.46 -9.76 10.35
C ALA A 7 -3.54 -8.39 9.65
N ARG A 8 -4.46 -8.27 8.70
CA ARG A 8 -4.72 -7.03 7.97
C ARG A 8 -5.86 -6.27 8.61
N VAL A 9 -5.60 -5.00 8.89
CA VAL A 9 -6.57 -4.09 9.49
C VAL A 9 -6.67 -2.82 8.66
N GLN A 10 -7.82 -2.17 8.74
CA GLN A 10 -8.03 -0.86 8.14
C GLN A 10 -8.43 0.14 9.22
N PHE A 11 -7.66 1.22 9.33
CA PHE A 11 -7.89 2.33 10.26
C PHE A 11 -8.72 3.39 9.55
N CYS A 12 -9.91 3.69 10.05
CA CYS A 12 -10.84 4.62 9.42
C CYS A 12 -11.31 5.71 10.38
N SER A 13 -11.18 6.96 9.95
CA SER A 13 -11.87 8.12 10.51
C SER A 13 -13.01 8.54 9.57
N ASP A 14 -13.73 9.61 9.95
CA ASP A 14 -14.74 10.24 9.09
C ASP A 14 -14.18 10.69 7.74
N SER A 15 -12.90 11.07 7.69
CA SER A 15 -12.22 11.69 6.55
C SER A 15 -11.26 10.76 5.80
N LEU A 16 -10.70 9.75 6.46
CA LEU A 16 -9.56 8.99 5.94
C LEU A 16 -9.63 7.51 6.35
N CYS A 17 -9.32 6.61 5.41
CA CYS A 17 -9.05 5.20 5.72
C CYS A 17 -7.65 4.80 5.24
N GLN A 18 -6.89 4.09 6.08
CA GLN A 18 -5.55 3.58 5.77
C GLN A 18 -5.38 2.12 6.19
N MET A 19 -4.57 1.38 5.44
CA MET A 19 -4.26 -0.02 5.73
C MET A 19 -3.13 -0.14 6.74
N GLY A 20 -3.19 -1.18 7.58
CA GLY A 20 -2.07 -1.61 8.41
C GLY A 20 -2.01 -3.13 8.54
N LYS A 21 -0.90 -3.60 9.09
CA LYS A 21 -0.59 -5.03 9.26
C LYS A 21 -0.03 -5.26 10.66
N THR A 22 -0.45 -6.35 11.31
CA THR A 22 0.08 -6.70 12.63
C THR A 22 1.46 -7.35 12.53
N ASP A 23 2.36 -7.02 13.46
CA ASP A 23 3.67 -7.66 13.60
C ASP A 23 3.61 -8.98 14.41
N GLU A 24 4.77 -9.59 14.68
CA GLU A 24 4.91 -10.82 15.50
C GLU A 24 4.33 -10.72 16.92
N SER A 25 4.17 -9.50 17.44
CA SER A 25 3.53 -9.22 18.73
C SER A 25 2.03 -8.93 18.61
N GLY A 26 1.47 -9.02 17.40
CA GLY A 26 0.06 -8.79 17.10
C GLY A 26 -0.26 -7.31 16.91
N LEU A 27 0.78 -6.47 16.74
CA LEU A 27 0.70 -5.02 16.77
C LEU A 27 0.51 -4.44 15.37
N ALA A 28 -0.62 -3.81 15.09
CA ALA A 28 -0.77 -3.00 13.87
C ALA A 28 -0.44 -1.54 14.17
N SER A 29 0.38 -0.93 13.32
CA SER A 29 0.68 0.51 13.34
C SER A 29 0.30 1.16 12.00
N PHE A 30 -0.08 2.43 12.07
CA PHE A 30 -0.25 3.31 10.90
C PHE A 30 0.24 4.71 11.25
N HIS A 31 0.49 5.54 10.23
CA HIS A 31 0.89 6.92 10.40
C HIS A 31 -0.09 7.84 9.69
N SER A 32 -0.71 8.77 10.43
CA SER A 32 -1.59 9.78 9.85
C SER A 32 -1.22 11.18 10.34
N GLU A 33 -1.20 12.13 9.41
CA GLU A 33 -1.06 13.56 9.67
C GLU A 33 -2.40 14.23 10.05
N ASP A 34 -3.52 13.48 9.97
CA ASP A 34 -4.86 13.93 10.37
C ASP A 34 -5.20 13.41 11.78
N PRO A 35 -4.95 14.20 12.84
CA PRO A 35 -5.23 13.78 14.21
C PRO A 35 -6.74 13.63 14.43
N GLY A 36 -7.14 12.53 15.06
CA GLY A 36 -8.54 12.20 15.25
C GLY A 36 -8.75 10.82 15.85
N THR A 37 -10.02 10.44 16.00
CA THR A 37 -10.40 9.08 16.39
C THR A 37 -10.55 8.23 15.15
N TYR A 38 -9.89 7.07 15.15
CA TYR A 38 -9.93 6.08 14.09
C TYR A 38 -10.52 4.78 14.65
N THR A 39 -11.49 4.23 13.94
CA THR A 39 -11.99 2.87 14.18
C THR A 39 -11.12 1.88 13.42
N VAL A 40 -10.70 0.81 14.09
CA VAL A 40 -9.92 -0.28 13.52
C VAL A 40 -10.88 -1.37 13.05
N HIS A 41 -10.97 -1.57 11.74
CA HIS A 41 -11.77 -2.63 11.14
C HIS A 41 -10.86 -3.80 10.75
N MET A 42 -11.11 -4.98 11.33
CA MET A 42 -10.42 -6.20 10.90
C MET A 42 -11.04 -6.74 9.61
N MET A 43 -10.27 -6.78 8.53
CA MET A 43 -10.77 -7.20 7.22
C MET A 43 -10.91 -8.73 7.12
N LYS A 44 -9.91 -9.48 7.60
CA LYS A 44 -9.94 -10.95 7.68
C LYS A 44 -9.38 -11.41 9.03
N ALA A 45 -10.18 -12.19 9.76
CA ALA A 45 -9.73 -12.82 11.01
C ALA A 45 -9.04 -14.15 10.69
N PRO A 46 -7.89 -14.45 11.31
CA PRO A 46 -7.31 -15.79 11.18
C PRO A 46 -8.18 -16.87 11.82
N ASP A 47 -7.97 -18.11 11.39
CA ASP A 47 -8.74 -19.25 11.86
C ASP A 47 -8.77 -19.35 13.39
N GLY A 48 -9.98 -19.33 13.96
CA GLY A 48 -10.22 -19.42 15.40
C GLY A 48 -10.30 -18.08 16.15
N TYR A 49 -10.29 -16.95 15.43
CA TYR A 49 -10.48 -15.60 15.96
C TYR A 49 -11.79 -14.96 15.46
N VAL A 50 -12.28 -13.95 16.20
CA VAL A 50 -13.52 -13.20 15.88
C VAL A 50 -13.12 -11.80 15.44
N LYS A 51 -13.71 -11.27 14.36
CA LYS A 51 -13.53 -9.87 13.94
C LYS A 51 -14.00 -8.93 15.06
N SER A 52 -13.19 -7.94 15.41
CA SER A 52 -13.51 -6.92 16.43
C SER A 52 -13.30 -5.52 15.86
N GLU A 53 -14.11 -4.58 16.33
CA GLU A 53 -14.02 -3.14 16.03
C GLU A 53 -13.63 -2.41 17.32
N GLU A 54 -12.58 -1.63 17.26
CA GLU A 54 -12.04 -0.89 18.42
C GLU A 54 -11.65 0.52 17.98
N GLU A 55 -11.76 1.50 18.88
CA GLU A 55 -11.41 2.89 18.58
C GLU A 55 -10.02 3.22 19.13
N VAL A 56 -9.20 3.88 18.32
CA VAL A 56 -7.93 4.47 18.76
C VAL A 56 -7.94 5.96 18.47
N THR A 57 -7.44 6.76 19.41
CA THR A 57 -7.31 8.21 19.23
C THR A 57 -5.87 8.57 18.96
N LEU A 58 -5.64 9.26 17.84
CA LEU A 58 -4.37 9.91 17.52
C LEU A 58 -4.44 11.38 17.94
N ASP A 59 -3.36 11.88 18.51
CA ASP A 59 -3.17 13.31 18.77
C ASP A 59 -2.01 13.85 17.94
N LYS A 60 -1.74 15.16 18.04
CA LYS A 60 -0.70 15.83 17.24
C LYS A 60 0.72 15.35 17.56
N ASP A 61 0.91 14.72 18.72
CA ASP A 61 2.21 14.29 19.23
C ASP A 61 2.36 12.74 19.09
N ASN A 62 1.26 12.00 18.93
CA ASN A 62 1.20 10.54 18.73
C ASN A 62 0.45 10.18 17.44
N CYS A 63 1.19 10.08 16.34
CA CYS A 63 0.67 9.70 15.02
C CYS A 63 0.58 8.19 14.78
N SER A 64 0.73 7.35 15.82
CA SER A 64 0.73 5.88 15.67
C SER A 64 -0.12 5.18 16.73
N ALA A 65 -1.01 4.30 16.28
CA ALA A 65 -1.88 3.47 17.09
C ALA A 65 -1.33 2.06 17.25
N VAL A 66 -1.69 1.40 18.35
CA VAL A 66 -1.28 0.04 18.72
C VAL A 66 -2.53 -0.78 18.98
N TYR A 67 -2.66 -1.93 18.30
CA TYR A 67 -3.80 -2.83 18.46
C TYR A 67 -3.36 -4.21 18.92
N LEU A 68 -4.09 -4.81 19.88
CA LEU A 68 -3.87 -6.18 20.37
C LEU A 68 -5.18 -6.96 20.27
N LEU A 69 -5.15 -8.07 19.53
CA LEU A 69 -6.30 -8.95 19.37
C LEU A 69 -6.31 -10.03 20.45
N ASP A 70 -6.98 -9.75 21.59
CA ASP A 70 -7.25 -10.79 22.58
C ASP A 70 -8.66 -11.37 22.42
N LYS A 71 -8.78 -12.68 22.61
CA LYS A 71 -9.97 -13.50 22.27
C LYS A 71 -11.23 -13.16 23.08
N GLU A 72 -11.16 -12.19 24.00
CA GLU A 72 -12.27 -11.81 24.88
C GLU A 72 -12.51 -10.28 24.95
N GLY A 73 -12.16 -9.51 23.91
CA GLY A 73 -12.65 -8.13 23.76
C GLY A 73 -12.37 -7.21 24.97
N THR A 74 -11.15 -7.24 25.48
CA THR A 74 -10.77 -6.37 26.61
C THR A 74 -9.37 -5.76 26.46
N GLU A 75 -9.37 -4.42 26.47
CA GLU A 75 -8.27 -3.45 26.63
C GLU A 75 -7.36 -3.17 25.41
N SER A 76 -7.73 -2.09 24.69
CA SER A 76 -6.80 -1.25 23.91
C SER A 76 -5.79 -0.58 24.84
N GLN A 77 -4.49 -0.72 24.55
CA GLN A 77 -3.43 0.07 25.19
C GLN A 77 -2.81 1.01 24.16
N THR A 78 -2.87 2.31 24.42
CA THR A 78 -2.02 3.30 23.76
C THR A 78 -0.59 3.10 24.29
N ALA A 79 0.32 2.56 23.47
CA ALA A 79 1.72 2.49 23.85
C ALA A 79 2.38 3.86 23.64
N GLU A 80 2.59 4.59 24.74
CA GLU A 80 3.77 5.46 24.83
C GLU A 80 5.01 4.54 24.81
N ASP A 81 5.96 4.88 23.95
CA ASP A 81 7.29 4.29 23.80
C ASP A 81 7.42 2.94 23.06
N SER A 82 8.14 3.05 21.93
CA SER A 82 8.79 2.03 21.11
C SER A 82 9.05 0.67 21.79
N VAL A 83 8.48 -0.40 21.23
CA VAL A 83 8.93 -1.76 21.48
C VAL A 83 10.18 -2.01 20.63
N ASN A 84 11.36 -1.89 21.27
CA ASN A 84 12.60 -2.45 20.75
C ASN A 84 12.47 -3.98 20.72
N THR A 85 12.36 -4.57 19.54
CA THR A 85 12.56 -6.00 19.35
C THR A 85 14.06 -6.28 19.20
N GLU A 86 14.72 -6.60 20.32
CA GLU A 86 16.03 -7.28 20.28
C GLU A 86 15.87 -8.63 19.58
N SER A 87 16.31 -8.73 18.33
CA SER A 87 16.44 -10.02 17.63
C SER A 87 17.90 -10.46 17.63
N THR A 88 18.08 -11.72 18.04
CA THR A 88 19.36 -12.39 18.26
C THR A 88 20.07 -12.79 16.95
N GLU A 89 21.37 -12.50 16.89
CA GLU A 89 22.45 -13.01 16.02
C GLU A 89 22.06 -13.96 14.85
N SER A 90 21.85 -13.37 13.66
CA SER A 90 22.43 -13.77 12.36
C SER A 90 22.03 -12.67 11.35
N ASP A 91 22.89 -12.28 10.41
CA ASP A 91 22.66 -11.35 9.27
C ASP A 91 21.30 -10.63 9.20
N MET A 92 21.29 -9.29 9.19
CA MET A 92 20.05 -8.51 9.07
C MET A 92 19.47 -8.66 7.66
N VAL A 93 18.68 -9.72 7.46
CA VAL A 93 17.97 -9.98 6.21
C VAL A 93 16.57 -9.38 6.32
N LEU A 94 16.31 -8.34 5.55
CA LEU A 94 14.98 -7.78 5.38
C LEU A 94 14.25 -8.59 4.30
N ASP A 95 13.12 -9.17 4.64
CA ASP A 95 12.28 -9.90 3.69
C ASP A 95 11.06 -9.06 3.30
N LEU A 96 10.91 -8.78 2.01
CA LEU A 96 9.80 -8.04 1.41
C LEU A 96 9.05 -8.99 0.46
N PRO A 97 8.24 -9.92 1.01
CA PRO A 97 7.64 -11.00 0.25
C PRO A 97 6.56 -10.54 -0.74
N LEU A 98 5.82 -9.45 -0.47
CA LEU A 98 4.79 -8.96 -1.42
C LEU A 98 5.42 -8.36 -2.67
N THR A 99 6.55 -7.68 -2.51
CA THR A 99 7.34 -7.16 -3.63
C THR A 99 8.18 -8.26 -4.27
N GLY A 100 8.57 -9.30 -3.52
CA GLY A 100 9.36 -10.41 -4.02
C GLY A 100 10.87 -10.20 -3.94
N PHE A 101 11.39 -9.64 -2.84
CA PHE A 101 12.84 -9.60 -2.66
C PHE A 101 13.27 -9.69 -1.19
N THR A 102 14.51 -10.12 -0.98
CA THR A 102 15.21 -10.01 0.30
C THR A 102 16.40 -9.09 0.15
N PHE A 103 16.68 -8.27 1.16
CA PHE A 103 17.87 -7.44 1.24
C PHE A 103 18.75 -7.86 2.41
N ASN A 104 19.98 -8.28 2.12
CA ASN A 104 20.97 -8.60 3.15
C ASN A 104 21.70 -7.31 3.57
N ALA A 105 21.14 -6.63 4.57
CA ALA A 105 21.68 -5.38 5.05
C ALA A 105 23.13 -5.55 5.53
N PRO A 106 24.03 -4.59 5.23
CA PRO A 106 25.39 -4.61 5.76
C PRO A 106 25.42 -4.72 7.29
N GLU A 107 26.47 -5.32 7.86
CA GLU A 107 26.65 -5.44 9.32
C GLU A 107 26.63 -4.07 10.00
N GLU A 108 27.16 -3.07 9.30
CA GLU A 108 27.17 -1.67 9.71
C GLU A 108 25.77 -1.18 10.08
N PHE A 109 24.73 -1.67 9.40
CA PHE A 109 23.33 -1.26 9.61
C PHE A 109 22.75 -1.75 10.94
N LYS A 110 23.32 -2.80 11.55
CA LYS A 110 22.90 -3.29 12.88
C LYS A 110 23.24 -2.32 14.01
N HIS A 111 24.18 -1.42 13.75
CA HIS A 111 24.68 -0.46 14.73
C HIS A 111 24.31 0.97 14.37
N VAL A 112 23.60 1.17 13.27
CA VAL A 112 23.09 2.48 12.88
C VAL A 112 22.05 2.91 13.91
N LEU A 113 22.29 4.05 14.55
CA LEU A 113 21.27 4.72 15.33
C LEU A 113 20.18 5.24 14.36
N GLY A 114 18.90 5.15 14.70
CA GLY A 114 17.78 5.47 13.81
C GLY A 114 16.94 4.24 13.47
N GLU A 115 16.16 4.28 12.39
CA GLU A 115 15.23 3.22 12.01
C GLU A 115 15.28 2.91 10.50
N ILE A 116 15.40 1.64 10.13
CA ILE A 116 15.24 1.21 8.75
C ILE A 116 13.75 1.06 8.46
N ARG A 117 13.26 1.84 7.49
CA ARG A 117 11.89 1.76 7.00
C ARG A 117 11.83 0.80 5.83
N ILE A 118 10.86 -0.09 5.86
CA ILE A 118 10.52 -0.93 4.72
C ILE A 118 9.12 -0.57 4.26
N ASN A 119 8.91 -0.60 2.96
CA ASN A 119 7.56 -0.59 2.40
C ASN A 119 7.47 -1.74 1.41
N ASP A 120 6.62 -2.71 1.74
CA ASP A 120 6.37 -3.90 0.96
C ASP A 120 4.95 -3.81 0.38
N VAL A 121 4.74 -2.87 -0.55
CA VAL A 121 3.41 -2.59 -1.13
C VAL A 121 2.89 -3.81 -1.89
N GLY A 122 3.79 -4.53 -2.57
CA GLY A 122 3.39 -5.53 -3.57
C GLY A 122 2.88 -4.82 -4.82
N GLU A 123 1.77 -5.29 -5.36
CA GLU A 123 1.20 -4.75 -6.61
C GLU A 123 0.83 -3.28 -6.47
N VAL A 124 1.32 -2.45 -7.39
CA VAL A 124 1.06 -1.01 -7.37
C VAL A 124 -0.24 -0.70 -8.08
N SER A 125 -1.05 0.15 -7.46
CA SER A 125 -2.32 0.58 -8.02
C SER A 125 -2.17 1.51 -9.24
N VAL A 126 -1.00 2.05 -9.55
CA VAL A 126 -0.87 2.94 -10.73
C VAL A 126 -0.60 2.19 -12.03
N VAL A 127 -0.05 0.99 -11.94
CA VAL A 127 0.32 0.17 -13.10
C VAL A 127 0.01 -1.29 -12.76
N PRO A 128 -0.96 -1.92 -13.43
CA PRO A 128 -1.24 -3.34 -13.26
C PRO A 128 0.03 -4.17 -13.43
N ASP A 129 0.08 -5.34 -12.78
CA ASP A 129 1.15 -6.31 -13.03
C ASP A 129 2.57 -5.84 -12.67
N VAL A 130 2.67 -4.73 -11.95
CA VAL A 130 3.91 -4.20 -11.41
C VAL A 130 3.85 -4.26 -9.91
N VAL A 131 4.89 -4.79 -9.28
CA VAL A 131 5.09 -4.76 -7.84
C VAL A 131 6.18 -3.76 -7.48
N ALA A 132 6.05 -3.06 -6.37
CA ALA A 132 7.09 -2.16 -5.90
C ALA A 132 7.20 -2.14 -4.38
N GLY A 133 8.44 -1.97 -3.92
CA GLY A 133 8.77 -1.79 -2.53
C GLY A 133 10.01 -0.93 -2.38
N TYR A 134 10.29 -0.48 -1.16
CA TYR A 134 11.50 0.27 -0.88
C TYR A 134 12.08 -0.08 0.48
N VAL A 135 13.38 0.13 0.59
CA VAL A 135 14.10 0.18 1.86
C VAL A 135 14.62 1.60 2.01
N GLY A 136 14.29 2.22 3.12
CA GLY A 136 14.74 3.55 3.51
C GLY A 136 15.30 3.52 4.92
N TYR A 137 15.83 4.66 5.34
CA TYR A 137 16.31 4.90 6.66
C TYR A 137 15.83 6.25 7.15
N GLN A 138 15.37 6.22 8.39
CA GLN A 138 14.87 7.35 9.09
C GLN A 138 15.71 7.59 10.33
N ALA A 139 16.47 8.67 10.35
CA ALA A 139 17.18 9.06 11.55
C ALA A 139 16.22 9.73 12.53
N LYS A 140 16.26 9.37 13.82
CA LYS A 140 15.43 10.03 14.85
C LYS A 140 16.12 11.28 15.38
N THR A 141 17.44 11.35 15.25
CA THR A 141 18.21 12.57 15.53
C THR A 141 19.35 12.78 14.52
N ALA A 142 19.85 14.01 14.40
CA ALA A 142 21.03 14.29 13.58
C ALA A 142 22.28 13.49 13.93
N ALA A 143 22.51 13.21 15.21
CA ALA A 143 23.69 12.45 15.64
C ALA A 143 23.63 11.01 15.14
N GLU A 144 22.42 10.48 14.99
CA GLU A 144 22.18 9.13 14.49
C GLU A 144 22.41 9.04 12.98
N PHE A 145 21.92 10.04 12.24
CA PHE A 145 22.17 10.17 10.81
C PHE A 145 23.66 10.38 10.49
N GLU A 146 24.35 11.19 11.30
CA GLU A 146 25.79 11.42 11.19
C GLU A 146 26.58 10.11 11.32
N GLU A 147 26.22 9.25 12.27
CA GLU A 147 26.81 7.93 12.40
C GLU A 147 26.53 7.08 11.15
N TYR A 148 25.29 7.08 10.64
CA TYR A 148 24.93 6.38 9.40
C TYR A 148 25.76 6.82 8.19
N VAL A 149 25.83 8.11 7.88
CA VAL A 149 26.60 8.62 6.73
C VAL A 149 28.08 8.27 6.85
N ASN A 150 28.62 8.27 8.06
CA ASN A 150 30.02 7.86 8.31
C ASN A 150 30.26 6.35 8.13
N THR A 151 29.20 5.52 8.13
CA THR A 151 29.32 4.08 7.79
C THR A 151 29.35 3.81 6.28
N ILE A 152 28.87 4.75 5.46
CA ILE A 152 29.03 4.69 4.01
C ILE A 152 30.49 5.06 3.71
N ASP A 153 31.22 4.22 2.94
CA ASP A 153 32.58 4.55 2.52
C ASP A 153 32.56 5.70 1.50
N ILE A 154 32.63 6.92 2.02
CA ILE A 154 32.52 8.19 1.29
C ILE A 154 33.90 8.78 0.96
N SER A 155 34.97 8.01 1.16
CA SER A 155 36.36 8.45 0.97
C SER A 155 36.73 8.79 -0.48
N SER A 156 35.80 8.61 -1.43
CA SER A 156 35.97 8.91 -2.84
C SER A 156 35.43 10.27 -3.29
N VAL A 157 34.84 11.08 -2.41
CA VAL A 157 34.38 12.45 -2.76
C VAL A 157 35.48 13.45 -2.38
N ASP A 158 36.28 13.82 -3.38
CA ASP A 158 37.61 14.44 -3.20
C ASP A 158 37.63 15.87 -2.59
N ASP A 159 36.50 16.48 -2.19
CA ASP A 159 36.45 17.93 -1.91
C ASP A 159 35.59 18.41 -0.71
N LEU A 160 35.09 17.53 0.17
CA LEU A 160 34.28 17.97 1.33
C LEU A 160 35.14 18.34 2.55
N THR A 161 34.88 19.51 3.15
CA THR A 161 35.53 19.92 4.40
C THR A 161 34.76 19.44 5.63
N ASP A 162 35.42 19.34 6.79
CA ASP A 162 34.78 19.04 8.09
C ASP A 162 33.62 20.02 8.41
N GLU A 163 33.67 21.25 7.89
CA GLU A 163 32.62 22.25 8.04
C GLU A 163 31.41 21.98 7.14
N ASP A 164 31.62 21.42 5.95
CA ASP A 164 30.56 21.03 5.01
C ASP A 164 29.82 19.81 5.54
N ILE A 165 30.56 18.83 6.08
CA ILE A 165 30.02 17.68 6.82
C ILE A 165 29.17 18.16 8.00
N ALA A 166 29.66 19.09 8.82
CA ALA A 166 28.92 19.62 9.98
C ALA A 166 27.62 20.35 9.60
N LYS A 167 27.58 21.03 8.46
CA LYS A 167 26.37 21.75 7.99
C LYS A 167 25.34 20.80 7.37
N LEU A 168 25.80 19.75 6.68
CA LEU A 168 24.97 18.64 6.22
C LEU A 168 24.29 17.93 7.41
N GLN A 169 25.04 17.66 8.47
CA GLN A 169 24.51 17.08 9.69
C GLN A 169 23.46 17.97 10.38
N ALA A 170 23.66 19.29 10.36
CA ALA A 170 22.69 20.25 10.90
C ALA A 170 21.39 20.35 10.08
N PHE A 171 21.48 20.11 8.77
CA PHE A 171 20.36 20.06 7.84
C PHE A 171 19.50 18.81 8.03
N TYR A 172 20.12 17.62 7.97
CA TYR A 172 19.40 16.35 8.14
C TYR A 172 18.82 16.17 9.56
N LYS A 173 19.23 17.02 10.51
CA LYS A 173 18.54 17.20 11.81
C LYS A 173 17.07 17.58 11.68
N GLY A 174 16.68 18.22 10.58
CA GLY A 174 15.34 18.75 10.33
C GLY A 174 14.48 17.90 9.40
N SER A 175 15.07 17.02 8.58
CA SER A 175 14.39 16.30 7.50
C SER A 175 14.77 14.82 7.57
N PRO A 176 13.96 13.96 8.22
CA PRO A 176 14.44 12.68 8.76
C PRO A 176 14.38 11.48 7.80
N ASN A 177 13.83 11.59 6.59
CA ASN A 177 13.54 10.43 5.75
C ASN A 177 14.57 10.34 4.62
N LEU A 178 15.45 9.33 4.59
CA LEU A 178 16.26 8.98 3.41
C LEU A 178 15.77 7.67 2.79
N VAL A 179 15.40 7.66 1.51
CA VAL A 179 15.16 6.38 0.81
C VAL A 179 16.49 5.83 0.29
N PHE A 180 16.85 4.59 0.63
CA PHE A 180 18.08 3.97 0.12
C PHE A 180 17.93 3.54 -1.33
N PHE A 181 16.83 2.83 -1.61
CA PHE A 181 16.50 2.34 -2.94
C PHE A 181 15.08 1.80 -2.99
N ARG A 182 14.57 1.67 -4.21
CA ARG A 182 13.33 0.97 -4.54
C ARG A 182 13.65 -0.30 -5.33
N VAL A 183 12.80 -1.30 -5.18
CA VAL A 183 12.76 -2.48 -6.07
C VAL A 183 11.41 -2.48 -6.76
N MET A 184 11.45 -2.62 -8.08
CA MET A 184 10.26 -2.70 -8.93
C MET A 184 10.31 -4.01 -9.72
N GLY A 185 9.30 -4.86 -9.58
CA GLY A 185 9.11 -6.07 -10.38
C GLY A 185 8.05 -5.83 -11.44
N VAL A 186 8.33 -6.12 -12.70
CA VAL A 186 7.41 -5.98 -13.82
C VAL A 186 7.08 -7.38 -14.36
N ARG A 187 5.79 -7.76 -14.36
CA ARG A 187 5.33 -9.04 -14.92
C ARG A 187 5.26 -8.93 -16.44
N GLY A 188 5.74 -9.96 -17.14
CA GLY A 188 5.64 -10.05 -18.60
C GLY A 188 6.47 -9.01 -19.37
N ASP A 189 6.09 -8.77 -20.63
CA ASP A 189 6.81 -7.92 -21.59
C ASP A 189 6.20 -6.51 -21.70
N GLN A 190 6.00 -5.83 -20.57
CA GLN A 190 5.47 -4.47 -20.55
C GLN A 190 6.53 -3.41 -20.93
N ASP A 191 6.08 -2.25 -21.45
CA ASP A 191 6.98 -1.14 -21.80
C ASP A 191 7.49 -0.42 -20.53
N LEU A 192 8.75 -0.69 -20.20
CA LEU A 192 9.41 -0.12 -19.03
C LEU A 192 9.43 1.42 -19.03
N ASP A 193 9.50 2.08 -20.19
CA ASP A 193 9.52 3.55 -20.25
C ASP A 193 8.15 4.16 -19.99
N GLU A 194 7.06 3.44 -20.31
CA GLU A 194 5.71 3.84 -19.93
C GLU A 194 5.48 3.61 -18.43
N ILE A 195 5.90 2.47 -17.90
CA ILE A 195 5.82 2.15 -16.47
C ILE A 195 6.51 3.23 -15.64
N LYS A 196 7.75 3.58 -15.99
CA LYS A 196 8.53 4.60 -15.28
C LYS A 196 7.82 5.95 -15.21
N LYS A 197 7.17 6.36 -16.31
CA LYS A 197 6.43 7.63 -16.37
C LYS A 197 5.15 7.61 -15.53
N LYS A 198 4.49 6.45 -15.43
CA LYS A 198 3.26 6.29 -14.61
C LYS A 198 3.59 6.16 -13.12
N MET A 199 4.72 5.53 -12.78
CA MET A 199 5.08 5.24 -11.39
C MET A 199 5.87 6.36 -10.71
N PHE A 200 6.68 7.11 -11.46
CA PHE A 200 7.62 8.05 -10.88
C PHE A 200 7.43 9.44 -11.50
N ASP A 201 7.00 10.38 -10.67
CA ASP A 201 6.97 11.81 -11.00
C ASP A 201 8.35 12.47 -10.86
N LEU A 202 9.31 11.76 -10.25
CA LEU A 202 10.68 12.21 -10.04
C LEU A 202 11.62 11.63 -11.11
N PRO A 203 12.69 12.36 -11.48
CA PRO A 203 13.73 11.83 -12.35
C PRO A 203 14.32 10.54 -11.79
N ILE A 204 14.71 9.60 -12.67
CA ILE A 204 15.30 8.33 -12.25
C ILE A 204 16.82 8.43 -12.43
N LEU A 205 17.56 8.30 -11.33
CA LEU A 205 19.03 8.30 -11.32
C LEU A 205 19.60 6.94 -11.73
N VAL A 206 19.01 5.85 -11.23
CA VAL A 206 19.42 4.46 -11.51
C VAL A 206 18.19 3.62 -11.79
N CYS A 207 18.28 2.76 -12.80
CA CYS A 207 17.31 1.70 -13.07
C CYS A 207 18.04 0.50 -13.67
N ASP A 208 18.51 -0.38 -12.80
CA ASP A 208 19.32 -1.54 -13.17
C ASP A 208 18.49 -2.81 -13.04
N GLU A 209 18.49 -3.68 -14.06
CA GLU A 209 17.92 -5.03 -13.94
C GLU A 209 18.73 -5.85 -12.93
N ILE A 210 18.06 -6.36 -11.89
CA ILE A 210 18.70 -7.12 -10.80
C ILE A 210 18.35 -8.61 -10.80
N GLY A 211 17.41 -9.04 -11.65
CA GLY A 211 17.11 -10.46 -11.84
C GLY A 211 15.68 -10.74 -12.30
N THR A 212 15.35 -12.02 -12.35
CA THR A 212 14.02 -12.52 -12.71
C THR A 212 13.58 -13.58 -11.71
N ALA A 213 12.30 -13.58 -11.33
CA ALA A 213 11.70 -14.66 -10.54
C ALA A 213 10.22 -14.82 -10.92
N GLY A 214 9.80 -16.06 -11.18
CA GLY A 214 8.51 -16.30 -11.84
C GLY A 214 8.46 -15.60 -13.19
N ASP A 215 7.33 -14.96 -13.48
CA ASP A 215 7.11 -14.15 -14.69
C ASP A 215 7.51 -12.67 -14.53
N TYR A 216 8.21 -12.33 -13.43
CA TYR A 216 8.64 -10.97 -13.13
C TYR A 216 10.10 -10.72 -13.49
N LYS A 217 10.36 -9.56 -14.07
CA LYS A 217 11.69 -8.95 -14.19
C LYS A 217 11.83 -7.81 -13.20
N PHE A 218 12.91 -7.83 -12.42
CA PHE A 218 13.14 -6.90 -11.31
C PHE A 218 14.17 -5.85 -11.62
N TYR A 219 13.91 -4.64 -11.14
CA TYR A 219 14.74 -3.46 -11.32
C TYR A 219 15.03 -2.80 -9.97
N TYR A 220 16.30 -2.48 -9.74
CA TYR A 220 16.76 -1.61 -8.68
C TYR A 220 16.64 -0.16 -9.15
N VAL A 221 15.92 0.66 -8.39
CA VAL A 221 15.57 2.03 -8.77
C VAL A 221 16.02 3.02 -7.71
N ILE A 222 16.71 4.07 -8.14
CA ILE A 222 17.01 5.26 -7.33
C ILE A 222 16.36 6.45 -8.03
N LEU A 223 15.56 7.19 -7.28
CA LEU A 223 14.93 8.42 -7.75
C LEU A 223 15.76 9.62 -7.36
N ASP A 224 15.64 10.67 -8.14
CA ASP A 224 16.20 11.98 -7.86
C ASP A 224 15.25 12.75 -6.93
N ASP A 225 15.22 12.32 -5.67
CA ASP A 225 14.28 12.83 -4.67
C ASP A 225 14.90 14.02 -3.93
N GLU A 226 14.59 15.22 -4.43
CA GLU A 226 15.01 16.48 -3.81
C GLU A 226 14.11 16.91 -2.65
N SER A 227 13.02 16.20 -2.37
CA SER A 227 12.03 16.62 -1.36
C SER A 227 12.66 16.83 0.02
N GLU A 228 13.67 16.02 0.33
CA GLU A 228 14.48 16.13 1.55
C GLU A 228 15.21 17.48 1.63
N PHE A 229 15.60 18.08 0.49
CA PHE A 229 16.33 19.36 0.37
C PHE A 229 15.43 20.59 0.17
N GLU A 230 14.16 20.41 -0.21
CA GLU A 230 13.24 21.52 -0.45
C GLU A 230 13.04 22.41 0.78
N GLU A 231 12.96 21.81 1.97
CA GLU A 231 12.81 22.56 3.22
C GLU A 231 13.97 23.56 3.40
N LEU A 232 15.19 23.18 3.06
CA LEU A 232 16.36 24.06 3.15
C LEU A 232 16.49 25.07 2.02
N ARG A 233 16.07 24.72 0.81
CA ARG A 233 16.02 25.69 -0.31
C ARG A 233 15.19 26.91 0.07
N ASN A 234 14.22 26.72 0.97
CA ASN A 234 13.34 27.75 1.49
C ASN A 234 13.88 28.47 2.74
N THR A 235 15.12 28.22 3.17
CA THR A 235 15.78 28.89 4.31
C THR A 235 16.91 29.83 3.87
N ASP A 236 17.51 30.55 4.83
CA ASP A 236 18.72 31.38 4.63
C ASP A 236 20.01 30.54 4.46
N TYR A 237 19.91 29.22 4.26
CA TYR A 237 21.07 28.35 4.08
C TYR A 237 21.83 28.68 2.78
N PRO A 238 23.19 28.69 2.79
CA PRO A 238 23.98 28.96 1.60
C PRO A 238 23.67 27.97 0.45
N GLN A 239 23.13 28.48 -0.65
CA GLN A 239 22.64 27.66 -1.76
C GLN A 239 23.75 26.90 -2.50
N ASP A 240 24.97 27.45 -2.53
CA ASP A 240 26.15 26.78 -3.06
C ASP A 240 26.52 25.53 -2.26
N LYS A 241 26.38 25.60 -0.93
CA LYS A 241 26.62 24.46 -0.04
C LYS A 241 25.53 23.41 -0.11
N LEU A 242 24.30 23.83 -0.35
CA LEU A 242 23.17 22.92 -0.55
C LEU A 242 23.32 22.12 -1.84
N GLU A 243 23.80 22.77 -2.89
CA GLU A 243 24.08 22.16 -4.18
C GLU A 243 25.24 21.15 -4.12
N GLU A 244 26.29 21.44 -3.36
CA GLU A 244 27.39 20.50 -3.08
C GLU A 244 26.89 19.25 -2.32
N ALA A 245 26.09 19.49 -1.28
CA ALA A 245 25.45 18.46 -0.46
C ALA A 245 24.54 17.51 -1.26
N TYR A 246 23.73 18.07 -2.15
CA TYR A 246 22.82 17.30 -2.97
C TYR A 246 23.56 16.46 -4.02
N LYS A 247 24.57 17.03 -4.69
CA LYS A 247 25.44 16.27 -5.60
C LYS A 247 26.13 15.11 -4.90
N PHE A 248 26.60 15.34 -3.68
CA PHE A 248 27.18 14.30 -2.86
C PHE A 248 26.19 13.16 -2.59
N TRP A 249 24.95 13.48 -2.22
CA TRP A 249 23.91 12.46 -2.01
C TRP A 249 23.64 11.67 -3.30
N GLN A 250 23.52 12.34 -4.45
CA GLN A 250 23.34 11.68 -5.73
C GLN A 250 24.51 10.72 -6.03
N GLU A 251 25.76 11.16 -5.85
CA GLU A 251 26.93 10.31 -6.06
C GLU A 251 26.95 9.11 -5.11
N ALA A 252 26.68 9.30 -3.80
CA ALA A 252 26.64 8.24 -2.82
C ALA A 252 25.51 7.22 -3.10
N ALA A 253 24.31 7.71 -3.43
CA ALA A 253 23.18 6.86 -3.77
C ALA A 253 23.49 6.02 -5.01
N THR A 254 23.98 6.64 -6.08
CA THR A 254 24.26 5.96 -7.36
C THR A 254 25.49 5.06 -7.37
N THR A 255 26.43 5.24 -6.43
CA THR A 255 27.62 4.39 -6.29
C THR A 255 27.48 3.30 -5.23
N SER A 256 26.42 3.34 -4.41
CA SER A 256 26.15 2.31 -3.41
C SER A 256 25.85 0.95 -4.06
N ASN A 257 26.52 -0.11 -3.60
CA ASN A 257 26.37 -1.47 -4.13
C ASN A 257 25.23 -2.25 -3.43
N PHE A 258 24.16 -1.57 -3.01
CA PHE A 258 23.04 -2.26 -2.35
C PHE A 258 22.37 -3.28 -3.28
N LYS A 259 22.38 -3.05 -4.60
CA LYS A 259 21.86 -4.01 -5.59
C LYS A 259 22.46 -5.41 -5.48
N ASP A 260 23.75 -5.54 -5.17
CA ASP A 260 24.43 -6.84 -5.05
C ASP A 260 24.02 -7.62 -3.79
N ARG A 261 23.32 -6.95 -2.86
CA ARG A 261 22.80 -7.52 -1.61
C ARG A 261 21.31 -7.86 -1.70
N ILE A 262 20.71 -7.67 -2.87
CA ILE A 262 19.31 -8.00 -3.13
C ILE A 262 19.24 -9.39 -3.76
N THR A 263 18.35 -10.23 -3.25
CA THR A 263 17.96 -11.48 -3.89
C THR A 263 16.47 -11.40 -4.22
N VAL A 264 16.13 -11.56 -5.49
CA VAL A 264 14.74 -11.54 -5.95
C VAL A 264 14.11 -12.93 -5.86
N LYS A 265 12.82 -12.95 -5.57
CA LYS A 265 11.97 -14.14 -5.49
C LYS A 265 10.59 -13.79 -6.07
N GLU A 266 9.80 -14.81 -6.32
CA GLU A 266 8.44 -14.60 -6.84
C GLU A 266 7.63 -13.77 -5.85
N PRO A 267 6.99 -12.66 -6.28
CA PRO A 267 6.15 -11.83 -5.42
C PRO A 267 4.99 -12.65 -4.86
N LEU A 268 4.67 -12.47 -3.58
CA LEU A 268 3.43 -12.99 -3.02
C LEU A 268 2.27 -12.08 -3.40
N SER A 269 1.25 -12.67 -4.03
CA SER A 269 -0.02 -11.97 -4.22
C SER A 269 -0.65 -11.69 -2.86
N ILE A 270 -1.20 -10.49 -2.74
CA ILE A 270 -2.08 -10.09 -1.64
C ILE A 270 -3.37 -10.95 -1.62
N TYR A 271 -3.70 -11.54 -2.76
CA TYR A 271 -4.81 -12.43 -2.99
C TYR A 271 -4.31 -13.79 -3.47
N PRO A 272 -3.63 -14.57 -2.60
CA PRO A 272 -3.03 -15.84 -3.01
C PRO A 272 -4.07 -16.88 -3.45
N ASP A 273 -5.32 -16.70 -3.01
CA ASP A 273 -6.45 -17.58 -3.31
C ASP A 273 -7.30 -17.10 -4.51
N VAL A 274 -6.96 -15.94 -5.09
CA VAL A 274 -7.61 -15.41 -6.29
C VAL A 274 -6.68 -15.61 -7.47
N GLU A 275 -6.90 -16.71 -8.20
CA GLU A 275 -6.19 -16.97 -9.46
C GLU A 275 -6.87 -16.22 -10.61
N ASP A 276 -6.07 -15.74 -11.57
CA ASP A 276 -6.58 -15.24 -12.85
C ASP A 276 -7.43 -16.33 -13.53
N GLY A 277 -8.66 -15.99 -13.90
CA GLY A 277 -9.63 -16.93 -14.46
C GLY A 277 -10.46 -17.71 -13.43
N ALA A 278 -10.26 -17.49 -12.13
CA ALA A 278 -11.13 -18.04 -11.09
C ALA A 278 -12.58 -17.55 -11.32
N ALA A 279 -13.52 -18.49 -11.30
CA ALA A 279 -14.93 -18.19 -11.55
C ALA A 279 -15.66 -17.88 -10.24
N VAL A 280 -16.26 -16.69 -10.16
CA VAL A 280 -17.11 -16.29 -9.04
C VAL A 280 -18.54 -16.71 -9.28
N SER A 281 -19.13 -17.35 -8.28
CA SER A 281 -20.53 -17.78 -8.31
C SER A 281 -21.14 -17.71 -6.93
N PHE A 282 -21.95 -16.69 -6.70
CA PHE A 282 -22.69 -16.49 -5.46
C PHE A 282 -24.17 -16.16 -5.69
N GLU A 283 -24.95 -16.36 -4.63
CA GLU A 283 -26.32 -15.90 -4.48
C GLU A 283 -26.37 -14.93 -3.28
N THR A 284 -27.14 -13.86 -3.40
CA THR A 284 -27.30 -12.85 -2.35
C THR A 284 -28.66 -12.18 -2.45
N GLN A 285 -28.84 -11.07 -1.75
CA GLN A 285 -30.00 -10.20 -1.85
C GLN A 285 -29.59 -8.80 -2.29
N ASP A 286 -30.48 -8.14 -3.02
CA ASP A 286 -30.36 -6.69 -3.19
C ASP A 286 -30.73 -5.93 -1.91
N LEU A 287 -30.55 -4.61 -1.92
CA LEU A 287 -30.89 -3.77 -0.77
C LEU A 287 -32.41 -3.71 -0.48
N GLU A 288 -33.26 -4.22 -1.37
CA GLU A 288 -34.71 -4.38 -1.13
C GLU A 288 -35.06 -5.77 -0.57
N GLY A 289 -34.08 -6.65 -0.40
CA GLY A 289 -34.26 -8.01 0.10
C GLY A 289 -34.67 -9.03 -0.97
N ASN A 290 -34.67 -8.65 -2.25
CA ASN A 290 -34.95 -9.59 -3.33
C ASN A 290 -33.73 -10.48 -3.58
N PRO A 291 -33.90 -11.80 -3.78
CA PRO A 291 -32.79 -12.68 -4.12
C PRO A 291 -32.23 -12.34 -5.50
N VAL A 292 -30.89 -12.34 -5.61
CA VAL A 292 -30.15 -12.05 -6.84
C VAL A 292 -28.99 -13.03 -6.94
N THR A 293 -28.63 -13.42 -8.16
CA THR A 293 -27.47 -14.27 -8.43
C THR A 293 -26.38 -13.48 -9.14
N SER A 294 -25.11 -13.83 -8.89
CA SER A 294 -23.96 -13.34 -9.66
C SER A 294 -24.19 -13.43 -11.17
N ARG A 295 -24.71 -14.57 -11.67
CA ARG A 295 -25.06 -14.74 -13.08
C ARG A 295 -26.05 -13.68 -13.60
N GLU A 296 -27.06 -13.32 -12.81
CA GLU A 296 -28.00 -12.26 -13.19
C GLU A 296 -27.31 -10.89 -13.21
N LEU A 297 -26.47 -10.61 -12.23
CA LEU A 297 -25.74 -9.35 -12.12
C LEU A 297 -24.79 -9.14 -13.31
N LEU A 298 -24.10 -10.20 -13.75
CA LEU A 298 -23.09 -10.15 -14.81
C LEU A 298 -23.67 -10.27 -16.23
N ALA A 299 -24.93 -10.71 -16.35
CA ALA A 299 -25.55 -10.98 -17.64
C ALA A 299 -25.59 -9.72 -18.52
N GLY A 300 -25.23 -9.90 -19.79
CA GLY A 300 -25.36 -8.87 -20.82
C GLY A 300 -24.23 -7.84 -20.87
N HIS A 301 -23.18 -8.00 -20.06
CA HIS A 301 -22.02 -7.12 -20.04
C HIS A 301 -20.75 -7.90 -20.33
N LYS A 302 -19.87 -7.37 -21.17
CA LYS A 302 -18.57 -7.99 -21.49
C LYS A 302 -17.70 -8.09 -20.25
N ILE A 303 -17.63 -6.97 -19.51
CA ILE A 303 -16.86 -6.83 -18.28
C ILE A 303 -17.73 -6.10 -17.26
N THR A 304 -17.76 -6.62 -16.03
CA THR A 304 -18.36 -5.97 -14.88
C THR A 304 -17.27 -5.68 -13.85
N MET A 305 -17.15 -4.44 -13.41
CA MET A 305 -16.38 -4.12 -12.22
C MET A 305 -17.25 -4.29 -10.98
N ILE A 306 -16.82 -5.13 -10.05
CA ILE A 306 -17.47 -5.35 -8.76
C ILE A 306 -16.71 -4.54 -7.72
N ASN A 307 -17.32 -3.47 -7.20
CA ASN A 307 -16.76 -2.64 -6.14
C ASN A 307 -17.33 -3.07 -4.78
N ILE A 308 -16.45 -3.57 -3.91
CA ILE A 308 -16.78 -3.93 -2.53
C ILE A 308 -16.54 -2.71 -1.66
N TRP A 309 -17.56 -2.31 -0.90
CA TRP A 309 -17.55 -1.13 -0.04
C TRP A 309 -18.27 -1.38 1.29
N ALA A 310 -18.19 -0.44 2.23
CA ALA A 310 -18.94 -0.48 3.48
C ALA A 310 -19.38 0.93 3.91
N THR A 311 -20.42 1.01 4.74
CA THR A 311 -21.01 2.31 5.15
C THR A 311 -20.06 3.18 5.98
N TRP A 312 -19.14 2.55 6.72
CA TRP A 312 -18.11 3.20 7.51
C TRP A 312 -16.91 3.69 6.68
N CYS A 313 -16.68 3.14 5.49
CA CYS A 313 -15.48 3.40 4.69
C CYS A 313 -15.50 4.79 4.02
N SER A 314 -14.69 5.73 4.51
CA SER A 314 -14.58 7.10 3.98
C SER A 314 -14.06 7.14 2.55
N ASN A 315 -13.02 6.36 2.23
CA ASN A 315 -12.49 6.25 0.86
C ASN A 315 -13.52 5.73 -0.14
N CYS A 316 -14.39 4.81 0.28
CA CYS A 316 -15.46 4.27 -0.57
C CYS A 316 -16.49 5.35 -0.91
N LYS A 317 -16.95 6.12 0.09
CA LYS A 317 -17.86 7.25 -0.11
C LYS A 317 -17.25 8.29 -1.06
N ALA A 318 -15.95 8.56 -0.91
CA ALA A 318 -15.22 9.53 -1.72
C ALA A 318 -15.08 9.16 -3.21
N GLU A 319 -15.30 7.91 -3.62
CA GLU A 319 -15.27 7.51 -5.04
C GLU A 319 -16.65 7.32 -5.67
N MET A 320 -17.74 7.34 -4.90
CA MET A 320 -19.08 6.97 -5.41
C MET A 320 -19.57 7.81 -6.59
N GLU A 321 -19.37 9.13 -6.55
CA GLU A 321 -19.77 10.03 -7.66
C GLU A 321 -18.93 9.75 -8.92
N ASP A 322 -17.64 9.47 -8.74
CA ASP A 322 -16.72 9.11 -9.83
C ASP A 322 -17.13 7.76 -10.45
N LEU A 323 -17.44 6.76 -9.62
CA LEU A 323 -17.93 5.45 -10.05
C LEU A 323 -19.25 5.56 -10.81
N GLU A 324 -20.18 6.40 -10.36
CA GLU A 324 -21.43 6.64 -11.07
C GLU A 324 -21.21 7.29 -12.45
N ALA A 325 -20.23 8.19 -12.57
CA ALA A 325 -19.84 8.76 -13.86
C ALA A 325 -19.23 7.69 -14.78
N LEU A 326 -18.30 6.88 -14.27
CA LEU A 326 -17.69 5.77 -15.01
C LEU A 326 -18.72 4.75 -15.47
N ASN A 327 -19.65 4.34 -14.60
CA ASN A 327 -20.69 3.38 -14.97
C ASN A 327 -21.54 3.85 -16.17
N LYS A 328 -21.82 5.16 -16.27
CA LYS A 328 -22.54 5.75 -17.41
C LYS A 328 -21.70 5.73 -18.69
N GLU A 329 -20.41 6.01 -18.58
CA GLU A 329 -19.48 5.95 -19.71
C GLU A 329 -19.30 4.52 -20.22
N TRP A 330 -19.14 3.57 -19.31
CA TRP A 330 -18.86 2.16 -19.61
C TRP A 330 -20.06 1.43 -20.21
N ALA A 331 -21.28 1.94 -20.01
CA ALA A 331 -22.48 1.39 -20.63
C ALA A 331 -22.39 1.37 -22.18
N ASP A 332 -21.73 2.35 -22.79
CA ASP A 332 -21.52 2.41 -24.25
C ASP A 332 -20.52 1.34 -24.75
N LEU A 333 -19.77 0.70 -23.84
CA LEU A 333 -18.79 -0.35 -24.12
C LEU A 333 -19.35 -1.77 -23.83
N ASP A 334 -20.64 -1.89 -23.51
CA ASP A 334 -21.25 -3.09 -22.94
C ASP A 334 -20.60 -3.49 -21.59
N CYS A 335 -20.16 -2.52 -20.79
CA CYS A 335 -19.54 -2.72 -19.48
C CYS A 335 -20.35 -2.04 -18.38
N GLN A 336 -20.17 -2.46 -17.13
CA GLN A 336 -20.89 -1.88 -15.99
C GLN A 336 -20.09 -1.95 -14.69
N ILE A 337 -20.61 -1.26 -13.68
CA ILE A 337 -20.17 -1.34 -12.30
C ILE A 337 -21.32 -1.89 -11.46
N ILE A 338 -21.01 -2.80 -10.54
CA ILE A 338 -21.93 -3.20 -9.47
C ILE A 338 -21.25 -3.00 -8.12
N GLY A 339 -22.04 -2.63 -7.10
CA GLY A 339 -21.56 -2.49 -5.74
C GLY A 339 -21.97 -3.67 -4.86
N ILE A 340 -21.07 -4.10 -3.97
CA ILE A 340 -21.36 -5.03 -2.88
C ILE A 340 -21.08 -4.31 -1.55
N CYS A 341 -22.12 -4.11 -0.75
CA CYS A 341 -21.99 -3.52 0.58
C CYS A 341 -21.67 -4.60 1.61
N ASP A 342 -20.44 -4.64 2.11
CA ASP A 342 -19.93 -5.71 3.00
C ASP A 342 -20.68 -5.78 4.33
N ASP A 343 -20.86 -4.64 4.98
CA ASP A 343 -21.52 -4.51 6.27
C ASP A 343 -23.05 -4.65 6.18
N ALA A 344 -23.63 -4.57 4.98
CA ALA A 344 -25.05 -4.86 4.74
C ALA A 344 -25.41 -6.35 4.81
N LYS A 345 -24.47 -7.24 5.14
CA LYS A 345 -24.79 -8.58 5.64
C LYS A 345 -25.64 -8.49 6.93
N ASP A 346 -25.38 -7.46 7.73
CA ASP A 346 -26.30 -7.02 8.79
C ASP A 346 -27.46 -6.22 8.17
N GLU A 347 -28.69 -6.67 8.43
CA GLU A 347 -29.89 -6.02 7.94
C GLU A 347 -30.07 -4.61 8.51
N GLU A 348 -29.51 -4.33 9.70
CA GLU A 348 -29.56 -3.02 10.34
C GLU A 348 -28.77 -1.95 9.57
N MET A 349 -27.77 -2.35 8.78
CA MET A 349 -26.94 -1.45 7.97
C MET A 349 -27.58 -1.09 6.63
N VAL A 350 -28.56 -1.86 6.14
CA VAL A 350 -29.20 -1.65 4.83
C VAL A 350 -29.80 -0.24 4.67
N PRO A 351 -30.52 0.34 5.66
CA PRO A 351 -31.03 1.71 5.55
C PRO A 351 -29.93 2.76 5.41
N LEU A 352 -28.80 2.58 6.11
CA LEU A 352 -27.66 3.49 6.02
C LEU A 352 -26.99 3.37 4.65
N ALA A 353 -26.79 2.15 4.16
CA ALA A 353 -26.26 1.91 2.82
C ALA A 353 -27.10 2.61 1.74
N LYS A 354 -28.43 2.45 1.76
CA LYS A 354 -29.33 3.15 0.83
C LYS A 354 -29.20 4.66 0.91
N LYS A 355 -29.13 5.21 2.13
CA LYS A 355 -29.01 6.65 2.35
C LYS A 355 -27.71 7.19 1.75
N ILE A 356 -26.59 6.50 1.97
CA ILE A 356 -25.28 6.89 1.42
C ILE A 356 -25.32 6.88 -0.12
N LEU A 357 -25.89 5.83 -0.72
CA LEU A 357 -26.02 5.74 -2.18
C LEU A 357 -26.88 6.89 -2.75
N GLU A 358 -27.99 7.24 -2.07
CA GLU A 358 -28.83 8.38 -2.46
C GLU A 358 -28.10 9.71 -2.33
N GLU A 359 -27.36 9.92 -1.23
CA GLU A 359 -26.58 11.14 -0.98
C GLU A 359 -25.50 11.38 -2.03
N HIS A 360 -24.86 10.32 -2.55
CA HIS A 360 -23.83 10.40 -3.59
C HIS A 360 -24.38 10.18 -5.01
N GLY A 361 -25.71 10.10 -5.17
CA GLY A 361 -26.34 9.99 -6.48
C GLY A 361 -26.05 8.69 -7.24
N VAL A 362 -25.68 7.62 -6.53
CA VAL A 362 -25.35 6.31 -7.13
C VAL A 362 -26.60 5.61 -7.64
N THR A 363 -26.59 5.21 -8.91
CA THR A 363 -27.71 4.52 -9.57
C THR A 363 -27.37 3.13 -10.07
N PHE A 364 -26.08 2.79 -10.18
CA PHE A 364 -25.66 1.43 -10.50
C PHE A 364 -26.08 0.42 -9.42
N ARG A 365 -26.21 -0.85 -9.83
CA ARG A 365 -26.80 -1.89 -8.98
C ARG A 365 -25.93 -2.16 -7.76
N ASN A 366 -26.53 -2.06 -6.56
CA ASN A 366 -25.88 -2.41 -5.30
C ASN A 366 -26.61 -3.59 -4.65
N VAL A 367 -25.84 -4.55 -4.15
CA VAL A 367 -26.32 -5.74 -3.44
C VAL A 367 -25.66 -5.88 -2.08
N ARG A 368 -26.25 -6.72 -1.23
CA ARG A 368 -25.72 -7.06 0.09
C ARG A 368 -24.58 -8.06 -0.07
N SER A 369 -23.58 -7.98 0.79
CA SER A 369 -22.65 -9.09 1.01
C SER A 369 -23.28 -10.18 1.88
N ASN A 370 -22.58 -11.31 1.96
CA ASN A 370 -22.79 -12.38 2.93
C ASN A 370 -21.44 -13.04 3.23
N ASP A 371 -21.43 -14.01 4.15
CA ASP A 371 -20.22 -14.69 4.60
C ASP A 371 -19.47 -15.45 3.48
N VAL A 372 -20.10 -15.69 2.33
CA VAL A 372 -19.47 -16.40 1.20
C VAL A 372 -18.79 -15.42 0.23
N ILE A 373 -19.38 -14.24 -0.01
CA ILE A 373 -18.88 -13.32 -1.03
C ILE A 373 -17.51 -12.78 -0.62
N CYS A 374 -17.42 -12.03 0.47
CA CYS A 374 -16.20 -11.28 0.81
C CYS A 374 -15.13 -12.10 1.54
N ASP A 375 -15.43 -13.33 1.99
CA ASP A 375 -14.45 -14.19 2.64
C ASP A 375 -13.94 -15.31 1.69
N GLU A 376 -14.73 -15.75 0.70
CA GLU A 376 -14.37 -16.87 -0.19
C GLU A 376 -14.34 -16.51 -1.69
N GLN A 377 -15.38 -15.86 -2.23
CA GLN A 377 -15.53 -15.68 -3.68
C GLN A 377 -14.77 -14.46 -4.21
N LEU A 378 -14.84 -13.37 -3.47
CA LEU A 378 -14.28 -12.06 -3.78
C LEU A 378 -13.63 -11.52 -2.50
N PRO A 379 -12.54 -12.14 -2.01
CA PRO A 379 -11.93 -11.75 -0.76
C PRO A 379 -11.64 -10.24 -0.71
N ALA A 380 -11.94 -9.56 0.39
CA ALA A 380 -11.63 -8.14 0.55
C ALA A 380 -10.62 -7.97 1.69
N VAL A 381 -9.38 -7.63 1.36
CA VAL A 381 -8.32 -7.42 2.36
C VAL A 381 -8.22 -5.96 2.84
N GLY A 382 -9.02 -5.07 2.26
CA GLY A 382 -9.17 -3.64 2.53
C GLY A 382 -10.33 -3.08 1.71
N LEU A 383 -10.88 -1.92 2.07
CA LEU A 383 -11.97 -1.28 1.31
C LEU A 383 -11.59 0.13 0.82
N PRO A 384 -12.07 0.55 -0.37
CA PRO A 384 -12.77 -0.28 -1.34
C PRO A 384 -11.86 -1.37 -1.94
N THR A 385 -12.44 -2.44 -2.44
CA THR A 385 -11.74 -3.42 -3.30
C THR A 385 -12.54 -3.58 -4.59
N SER A 386 -11.90 -3.43 -5.74
CA SER A 386 -12.54 -3.51 -7.06
C SER A 386 -12.02 -4.71 -7.85
N TYR A 387 -12.92 -5.60 -8.24
CA TYR A 387 -12.66 -6.76 -9.10
C TYR A 387 -13.17 -6.52 -10.51
N PHE A 388 -12.47 -7.00 -11.53
CA PHE A 388 -12.98 -7.05 -12.91
C PHE A 388 -13.32 -8.49 -13.28
N VAL A 389 -14.55 -8.73 -13.70
CA VAL A 389 -15.03 -10.06 -14.10
C VAL A 389 -15.69 -10.04 -15.46
N ASP A 390 -15.55 -11.14 -16.21
CA ASP A 390 -16.26 -11.32 -17.48
C ASP A 390 -17.73 -11.74 -17.29
N SER A 391 -18.45 -11.86 -18.41
CA SER A 391 -19.85 -12.32 -18.44
C SER A 391 -20.08 -13.74 -17.90
N GLU A 392 -19.04 -14.56 -17.80
CA GLU A 392 -19.08 -15.91 -17.22
C GLU A 392 -18.72 -15.93 -15.72
N GLY A 393 -18.33 -14.77 -15.17
CA GLY A 393 -17.90 -14.61 -13.79
C GLY A 393 -16.42 -14.91 -13.57
N LYS A 394 -15.59 -14.98 -14.61
CA LYS A 394 -14.15 -15.16 -14.42
C LYS A 394 -13.49 -13.85 -14.04
N ILE A 395 -12.68 -13.87 -12.99
CA ILE A 395 -11.81 -12.75 -12.62
C ILE A 395 -10.74 -12.58 -13.70
N LEU A 396 -10.60 -11.35 -14.18
CA LEU A 396 -9.77 -11.02 -15.35
C LEU A 396 -8.38 -10.49 -14.99
N CYS A 397 -8.22 -9.99 -13.77
CA CYS A 397 -6.96 -9.47 -13.25
C CYS A 397 -6.98 -9.46 -11.71
N SER A 398 -5.80 -9.20 -11.12
CA SER A 398 -5.70 -8.86 -9.70
C SER A 398 -6.68 -7.75 -9.31
N PRO A 399 -7.34 -7.85 -8.13
CA PRO A 399 -8.22 -6.81 -7.66
C PRO A 399 -7.45 -5.58 -7.17
N ILE A 400 -8.06 -4.42 -7.37
CA ILE A 400 -7.52 -3.12 -6.96
C ILE A 400 -7.98 -2.81 -5.55
N VAL A 401 -7.05 -2.53 -4.64
CA VAL A 401 -7.33 -2.16 -3.24
C VAL A 401 -7.16 -0.66 -3.04
N GLY A 402 -8.14 -0.04 -2.39
CA GLY A 402 -8.19 1.39 -2.16
C GLY A 402 -8.82 2.15 -3.32
N ARG A 403 -9.11 3.44 -3.09
CA ARG A 403 -9.71 4.31 -4.10
C ARG A 403 -8.70 4.62 -5.21
N ASN A 404 -9.00 4.23 -6.44
CA ASN A 404 -8.17 4.58 -7.61
C ASN A 404 -8.98 4.72 -8.91
N VAL A 405 -9.65 5.87 -9.07
CA VAL A 405 -10.55 6.17 -10.19
C VAL A 405 -9.86 6.08 -11.56
N GLU A 406 -8.62 6.55 -11.66
CA GLU A 406 -7.87 6.53 -12.92
C GLU A 406 -7.52 5.10 -13.33
N GLN A 407 -7.02 4.29 -12.39
CA GLN A 407 -6.66 2.89 -12.66
C GLN A 407 -7.86 2.08 -13.13
N TYR A 408 -9.07 2.32 -12.62
CA TYR A 408 -10.26 1.58 -13.06
C TYR A 408 -10.49 1.70 -14.57
N SER A 409 -10.31 2.90 -15.12
CA SER A 409 -10.50 3.15 -16.56
C SER A 409 -9.38 2.54 -17.40
N VAL A 410 -8.13 2.65 -16.92
CA VAL A 410 -6.96 2.05 -17.60
C VAL A 410 -7.11 0.53 -17.66
N THR A 411 -7.42 -0.10 -16.52
CA THR A 411 -7.61 -1.54 -16.41
C THR A 411 -8.72 -2.03 -17.34
N LEU A 412 -9.87 -1.34 -17.37
CA LEU A 412 -10.95 -1.72 -18.27
C LEU A 412 -10.53 -1.67 -19.74
N GLN A 413 -9.82 -0.62 -20.16
CA GLN A 413 -9.37 -0.45 -21.54
C GLN A 413 -8.37 -1.54 -21.97
N GLU A 414 -7.45 -1.89 -21.08
CA GLU A 414 -6.48 -2.97 -21.31
C GLU A 414 -7.21 -4.31 -21.46
N LEU A 415 -8.09 -4.66 -20.53
CA LEU A 415 -8.89 -5.89 -20.59
C LEU A 415 -9.76 -5.97 -21.86
N LEU A 416 -10.37 -4.86 -22.28
CA LEU A 416 -11.13 -4.82 -23.52
C LEU A 416 -10.24 -5.05 -24.75
N SER A 417 -9.01 -4.54 -24.75
CA SER A 417 -8.08 -4.71 -25.86
C SER A 417 -7.58 -6.15 -26.02
N GLU A 418 -7.53 -6.92 -24.93
CA GLU A 418 -7.16 -8.35 -24.94
C GLU A 418 -8.29 -9.26 -25.43
N MET A 419 -9.54 -8.77 -25.39
CA MET A 419 -10.72 -9.49 -25.88
C MET A 419 -10.97 -9.33 -27.39
N GLU A 420 -10.29 -8.39 -28.05
CA GLU A 420 -10.36 -8.13 -29.50
C GLU A 420 -9.41 -9.02 -30.31
#